data_AF-A0A524EWZ8-F1
#
_entry.id   AF-A0A524EWZ8-F1
#
_cell.length_a   1.000
_cell.length_b   1.000
_cell.length_c   1.000
_cell.angle_alpha   90.00
_cell.angle_beta   90.00
_cell.angle_gamma   90.00
#
_symmetry.space_group_name_H-M   'P 1'
#
loop_
_entity.id
_entity.type
_entity.pdbx_description
1 polymer ?
#
loop_
_entity_poly.entity_id
_entity_poly.type
_entity_poly.pdbx_seq_one_letter_code
_entity_poly.pdbx_strand_id
1 'polypeptide(L)'
;MNDFFSVFTYTPWDKLNKKTLTEVRLLSLKSVFDKYPVIEPEFFDDLSVNMSKNTHYSWFECIKRITGPDKEDYKIQNWIFIWGMDTDNRIYQFLLQKLENTKDSQAILVGLAPPELGRLFTEHKGDAILRTLSLLNTPKRLKFLLILKPKGLSLVEEQQLITLNKNDFEKIDFVKSLKNMPNIQGQWFFPHNPMCPVCKGLLVENMDYVKGYKKFVCPQCGYERKK
;
A
#
# COMPACT_ATOMS: atom_id res chain seq x y z
N MET A 1 -17.06 -4.08 24.90
CA MET A 1 -15.62 -3.81 24.76
C MET A 1 -15.18 -4.36 23.42
N ASN A 2 -14.97 -3.49 22.44
CA ASN A 2 -14.51 -3.86 21.10
C ASN A 2 -13.23 -3.07 20.79
N ASP A 3 -12.30 -3.05 21.73
CA ASP A 3 -11.12 -2.20 21.62
C ASP A 3 -10.02 -2.98 20.90
N PHE A 4 -10.16 -3.15 19.59
CA PHE A 4 -9.22 -3.91 18.78
C PHE A 4 -8.58 -3.02 17.71
N PHE A 5 -7.27 -3.16 17.54
CA PHE A 5 -6.59 -2.75 16.33
C PHE A 5 -6.79 -3.81 15.24
N SER A 6 -6.92 -3.38 14.00
CA SER A 6 -6.92 -4.28 12.85
C SER A 6 -5.76 -3.94 11.92
N VAL A 7 -4.91 -4.93 11.66
CA VAL A 7 -3.73 -4.81 10.80
C VAL A 7 -4.00 -5.58 9.52
N PHE A 8 -3.99 -4.88 8.39
CA PHE A 8 -4.16 -5.48 7.07
C PHE A 8 -2.78 -5.69 6.45
N THR A 9 -2.44 -6.95 6.21
CA THR A 9 -1.13 -7.34 5.67
C THR A 9 -1.28 -8.24 4.46
N TYR A 10 -0.36 -8.14 3.50
CA TYR A 10 -0.12 -9.24 2.57
C TYR A 10 0.58 -10.37 3.32
N THR A 11 0.20 -11.62 3.07
CA THR A 11 0.75 -12.78 3.78
C THR A 11 2.00 -13.31 3.06
N PRO A 12 3.23 -13.03 3.54
CA PRO A 12 4.44 -13.58 2.92
C PRO A 12 4.54 -15.11 3.04
N TRP A 13 3.84 -15.70 4.02
CA TRP A 13 3.80 -17.16 4.24
C TRP A 13 2.78 -17.90 3.37
N ASP A 14 1.75 -17.21 2.85
CA ASP A 14 0.79 -17.80 1.91
C ASP A 14 1.14 -17.37 0.48
N LYS A 15 1.96 -18.19 -0.17
CA LYS A 15 2.42 -17.95 -1.54
C LYS A 15 1.30 -17.98 -2.58
N LEU A 16 0.14 -18.55 -2.25
CA LEU A 16 -1.02 -18.64 -3.14
C LEU A 16 -1.82 -17.33 -3.11
N ASN A 17 -1.79 -16.60 -1.99
CA ASN A 17 -2.63 -15.42 -1.77
C ASN A 17 -1.84 -14.11 -1.74
N LYS A 18 -1.09 -13.85 -2.83
CA LYS A 18 -0.22 -12.65 -2.94
C LYS A 18 -0.98 -11.32 -3.10
N LYS A 19 -2.28 -11.36 -3.43
CA LYS A 19 -3.08 -10.16 -3.75
C LYS A 19 -4.17 -9.86 -2.74
N THR A 20 -4.51 -10.81 -1.86
CA THR A 20 -5.52 -10.60 -0.82
C THR A 20 -4.87 -10.09 0.45
N LEU A 21 -5.52 -9.14 1.09
CA LEU A 21 -5.12 -8.67 2.42
C LEU A 21 -5.71 -9.60 3.46
N THR A 22 -4.88 -10.02 4.41
CA THR A 22 -5.32 -10.70 5.62
C THR A 22 -5.44 -9.67 6.74
N GLU A 23 -6.56 -9.72 7.44
CA GLU A 23 -6.82 -8.91 8.62
C GLU A 23 -6.38 -9.69 9.87
N VAL A 24 -5.57 -9.05 10.71
CA VAL A 24 -5.22 -9.55 12.05
C VAL A 24 -5.80 -8.57 13.07
N ARG A 25 -6.63 -9.09 13.98
CA ARG A 25 -7.24 -8.31 15.06
C ARG A 25 -6.46 -8.47 16.35
N LEU A 26 -6.09 -7.35 16.97
CA LEU A 26 -5.21 -7.28 18.12
C LEU A 26 -5.91 -6.51 19.23
N LEU A 27 -5.96 -7.09 20.43
CA LEU A 27 -6.53 -6.43 21.61
C LEU A 27 -5.73 -5.17 21.91
N SER A 28 -6.40 -4.04 22.02
CA SER A 28 -5.81 -2.76 22.41
C SER A 28 -5.32 -2.82 23.85
N LEU A 29 -4.07 -2.45 24.08
CA LEU A 29 -3.52 -2.42 25.43
C LEU A 29 -4.10 -1.32 26.32
N LYS A 30 -4.84 -0.34 25.76
CA LYS A 30 -5.62 0.61 26.58
C LYS A 30 -6.64 -0.08 27.46
N SER A 31 -7.13 -1.27 27.09
CA SER A 31 -8.06 -2.03 27.92
C SER A 31 -7.35 -2.82 29.03
N VAL A 32 -6.02 -2.84 29.04
CA VAL A 32 -5.19 -3.61 30.00
C VAL A 32 -4.35 -2.69 30.89
N PHE A 33 -3.84 -1.60 30.34
CA PHE A 33 -3.02 -0.61 31.02
C PHE A 33 -3.55 0.80 30.80
N ASP A 34 -3.40 1.66 31.81
CA ASP A 34 -3.74 3.10 31.69
C ASP A 34 -2.83 3.83 30.69
N LYS A 35 -1.61 3.32 30.49
CA LYS A 35 -0.59 3.86 29.57
C LYS A 35 0.04 2.72 28.78
N TYR A 36 0.37 3.00 27.52
CA TYR A 36 1.07 2.03 26.70
C TYR A 36 2.49 1.78 27.23
N PRO A 37 2.92 0.50 27.35
CA PRO A 37 4.29 0.18 27.67
C PRO A 37 5.26 0.72 26.61
N VAL A 38 6.35 1.34 27.08
CA VAL A 38 7.44 1.83 26.23
C VAL A 38 8.47 0.73 26.06
N ILE A 39 8.88 0.50 24.82
CA ILE A 39 9.89 -0.47 24.41
C ILE A 39 11.11 0.30 23.93
N GLU A 40 12.24 0.03 24.57
CA GLU A 40 13.52 0.69 24.31
C GLU A 40 14.15 0.23 22.97
N PRO A 41 14.95 1.08 22.31
CA PRO A 41 15.56 0.77 21.01
C PRO A 41 16.44 -0.48 21.03
N GLU A 42 17.10 -0.79 22.15
CA GLU A 42 17.99 -1.94 22.33
C GLU A 42 17.29 -3.26 22.03
N PHE A 43 16.00 -3.37 22.33
CA PHE A 43 15.19 -4.54 21.99
C PHE A 43 15.18 -4.82 20.47
N PHE A 44 15.05 -3.76 19.67
CA PHE A 44 15.03 -3.88 18.21
C PHE A 44 16.41 -4.11 17.62
N ASP A 45 17.45 -3.57 18.25
CA ASP A 45 18.84 -3.81 17.89
C ASP A 45 19.20 -5.29 18.09
N ASP A 46 18.84 -5.86 19.23
CA ASP A 46 19.00 -7.28 19.52
C ASP A 46 18.25 -8.17 18.52
N LEU A 47 16.99 -7.82 18.20
CA LEU A 47 16.23 -8.53 17.18
C LEU A 47 16.90 -8.48 15.81
N SER A 48 17.46 -7.32 15.44
CA SER A 48 18.16 -7.13 14.16
C SER A 48 19.44 -7.97 14.09
N VAL A 49 20.21 -8.03 15.18
CA VAL A 49 21.38 -8.92 15.29
C VAL A 49 20.94 -10.38 15.20
N ASN A 50 19.87 -10.77 15.88
CA ASN A 50 19.35 -12.14 15.84
C ASN A 50 18.88 -12.54 14.44
N MET A 51 18.23 -11.65 13.70
CA MET A 51 17.83 -11.86 12.29
C MET A 51 19.02 -12.11 11.36
N SER A 52 20.16 -11.44 11.60
CA SER A 52 21.35 -11.66 10.78
C SER A 52 21.98 -13.05 10.99
N LYS A 53 21.72 -13.68 12.16
CA LYS A 53 22.35 -14.93 12.59
C LYS A 53 21.43 -16.15 12.50
N ASN A 54 20.10 -15.96 12.48
CA ASN A 54 19.12 -17.03 12.63
C ASN A 54 18.09 -16.98 11.51
N THR A 55 18.03 -18.02 10.68
CA THR A 55 17.17 -18.05 9.48
C THR A 55 15.68 -18.11 9.78
N HIS A 56 15.29 -18.59 10.96
CA HIS A 56 13.91 -18.60 11.44
C HIS A 56 13.45 -17.24 11.99
N TYR A 57 14.34 -16.24 12.01
CA TYR A 57 14.01 -14.85 12.26
C TYR A 57 14.03 -14.12 10.91
N SER A 58 12.96 -13.42 10.58
CA SER A 58 12.82 -12.78 9.28
C SER A 58 12.01 -11.50 9.37
N TRP A 59 12.17 -10.62 8.39
CA TRP A 59 11.35 -9.43 8.25
C TRP A 59 10.76 -9.34 6.85
N PHE A 60 9.59 -8.72 6.75
CA PHE A 60 8.87 -8.55 5.50
C PHE A 60 8.18 -7.20 5.45
N GLU A 61 8.19 -6.55 4.29
CA GLU A 61 7.35 -5.36 4.05
C GLU A 61 6.00 -5.82 3.51
N CYS A 62 4.96 -5.76 4.34
CA CYS A 62 3.65 -6.23 3.95
C CYS A 62 2.46 -5.54 4.61
N ILE A 63 2.67 -4.71 5.64
CA ILE A 63 1.58 -3.93 6.24
C ILE A 63 1.10 -2.90 5.22
N LYS A 64 -0.22 -2.82 5.03
CA LYS A 64 -0.87 -1.92 4.08
C LYS A 64 -1.91 -1.01 4.69
N ARG A 65 -2.48 -1.35 5.83
CA ARG A 65 -3.43 -0.50 6.56
C ARG A 65 -3.46 -0.90 8.02
N ILE A 66 -3.61 0.07 8.90
CA ILE A 66 -3.85 -0.14 10.33
C ILE A 66 -5.05 0.72 10.69
N THR A 67 -6.05 0.10 11.30
CA THR A 67 -7.21 0.79 11.85
C THR A 67 -7.25 0.62 13.35
N GLY A 68 -7.51 1.70 14.08
CA GLY A 68 -7.66 1.66 15.53
C GLY A 68 -9.03 1.17 16.02
N PRO A 69 -9.20 1.12 17.35
CA PRO A 69 -10.45 0.75 18.01
C PRO A 69 -11.67 1.57 17.56
N ASP A 70 -11.48 2.86 17.26
CA ASP A 70 -12.53 3.79 16.87
C ASP A 70 -12.71 3.85 15.33
N LYS A 71 -12.11 2.89 14.61
CA LYS A 71 -12.07 2.78 13.14
C LYS A 71 -11.33 3.92 12.46
N GLU A 72 -10.47 4.61 13.20
CA GLU A 72 -9.55 5.61 12.68
C GLU A 72 -8.42 4.95 11.90
N ASP A 73 -8.05 5.55 10.77
CA ASP A 73 -6.96 5.08 9.92
C ASP A 73 -5.64 5.73 10.33
N TYR A 74 -4.60 4.91 10.47
CA TYR A 74 -3.27 5.37 10.81
C TYR A 74 -2.32 5.38 9.61
N LYS A 75 -1.44 6.40 9.61
CA LYS A 75 -0.21 6.39 8.81
C LYS A 75 0.66 5.20 9.23
N ILE A 76 0.99 4.34 8.28
CA ILE A 76 1.61 3.06 8.58
C ILE A 76 3.12 3.13 8.78
N GLN A 77 3.81 4.19 8.37
CA GLN A 77 5.27 4.25 8.22
C GLN A 77 6.07 3.92 9.49
N ASN A 78 5.53 4.22 10.67
CA ASN A 78 6.21 3.99 11.95
C ASN A 78 5.72 2.73 12.68
N TRP A 79 4.92 1.89 12.03
CA TRP A 79 4.33 0.72 12.66
C TRP A 79 5.13 -0.53 12.40
N ILE A 80 5.20 -1.37 13.42
CA ILE A 80 5.87 -2.66 13.40
C ILE A 80 4.89 -3.70 13.95
N PHE A 81 4.67 -4.76 13.20
CA PHE A 81 3.91 -5.90 13.67
C PHE A 81 4.82 -7.11 13.84
N ILE A 82 4.96 -7.62 15.07
CA ILE A 82 5.76 -8.79 15.39
C ILE A 82 4.84 -10.00 15.48
N TRP A 83 5.24 -11.09 14.84
CA TRP A 83 4.58 -12.39 14.96
C TRP A 83 5.59 -13.50 15.20
N GLY A 84 5.55 -14.09 16.39
CA GLY A 84 6.41 -15.19 16.78
C GLY A 84 5.62 -16.42 17.22
N MET A 85 6.31 -17.56 17.19
CA MET A 85 5.84 -18.81 17.79
C MET A 85 7.00 -19.50 18.48
N ASP A 86 6.78 -19.92 19.72
CA ASP A 86 7.80 -20.66 20.46
C ASP A 86 7.78 -22.17 20.20
N THR A 87 8.76 -22.87 20.79
CA THR A 87 8.89 -24.33 20.69
C THR A 87 7.68 -25.08 21.24
N ASP A 88 6.92 -24.46 22.15
CA ASP A 88 5.72 -25.03 22.78
C ASP A 88 4.44 -24.69 21.99
N ASN A 89 4.56 -24.15 20.78
CA ASN A 89 3.45 -23.69 19.91
C ASN A 89 2.63 -22.52 20.49
N ARG A 90 3.16 -21.76 21.45
CA ARG A 90 2.50 -20.53 21.89
C ARG A 90 2.78 -19.41 20.89
N ILE A 91 1.72 -18.73 20.49
CA ILE A 91 1.77 -17.63 19.52
C ILE A 91 1.90 -16.30 20.26
N TYR A 92 2.73 -15.42 19.73
CA TYR A 92 2.90 -14.05 20.23
C TYR A 92 2.73 -13.09 19.05
N GLN A 93 1.77 -12.20 19.13
CA GLN A 93 1.53 -11.15 18.15
C GLN A 93 1.50 -9.81 18.85
N PHE A 94 2.28 -8.86 18.33
CA PHE A 94 2.42 -7.53 18.92
C PHE A 94 2.35 -6.48 17.85
N LEU A 95 1.62 -5.40 18.14
CA LEU A 95 1.61 -4.19 17.35
C LEU A 95 2.32 -3.08 18.12
N LEU A 96 3.37 -2.57 17.51
CA LEU A 96 4.19 -1.49 18.06
C LEU A 96 4.14 -0.28 17.14
N GLN A 97 4.17 0.90 17.73
CA GLN A 97 4.31 2.17 17.01
C GLN A 97 5.58 2.86 17.49
N LYS A 98 6.52 3.10 16.57
CA LYS A 98 7.67 3.96 16.83
C LYS A 98 7.26 5.43 16.86
N LEU A 99 7.91 6.22 17.72
CA LEU A 99 7.76 7.69 17.68
C LEU A 99 8.29 8.23 16.34
N GLU A 100 9.47 7.77 15.94
CA GLU A 100 10.14 8.17 14.71
C GLU A 100 10.64 6.94 13.94
N ASN A 101 10.77 7.07 12.62
CA ASN A 101 11.37 6.02 11.78
C ASN A 101 12.90 6.07 11.83
N THR A 102 13.46 6.14 13.02
CA THR A 102 14.91 6.14 13.27
C THR A 102 15.31 4.90 14.05
N LYS A 103 16.60 4.55 14.00
CA LYS A 103 17.14 3.38 14.67
C LYS A 103 16.95 3.49 16.19
N ASP A 104 17.27 4.66 16.73
CA ASP A 104 17.29 4.95 18.16
C ASP A 104 15.92 5.35 18.74
N SER A 105 14.86 5.32 17.92
CA SER A 105 13.51 5.61 18.39
C SER A 105 12.96 4.49 19.26
N GLN A 106 12.47 4.88 20.43
CA GLN A 106 11.56 4.09 21.24
C GLN A 106 10.29 3.73 20.47
N ALA A 107 9.63 2.66 20.91
CA ALA A 107 8.31 2.27 20.43
C ALA A 107 7.34 2.12 21.59
N ILE A 108 6.06 2.32 21.33
CA ILE A 108 5.00 1.98 22.26
C ILE A 108 4.33 0.68 21.83
N LEU A 109 4.09 -0.21 22.79
CA LEU A 109 3.30 -1.43 22.55
C LEU A 109 1.82 -1.07 22.67
N VAL A 110 1.06 -1.19 21.57
CA VAL A 110 -0.33 -0.72 21.52
C VAL A 110 -1.36 -1.83 21.39
N GLY A 111 -0.98 -2.98 20.86
CA GLY A 111 -1.89 -4.11 20.72
C GLY A 111 -1.21 -5.46 20.79
N LEU A 112 -1.97 -6.48 21.19
CA LEU A 112 -1.49 -7.84 21.30
C LEU A 112 -2.51 -8.90 20.89
N ALA A 113 -2.02 -10.07 20.52
CA ALA A 113 -2.79 -11.31 20.42
C ALA A 113 -1.87 -12.50 20.72
N PRO A 114 -2.43 -13.67 21.10
CA PRO A 114 -3.85 -13.95 21.28
C PRO A 114 -4.39 -13.39 22.62
N PRO A 115 -5.71 -13.40 22.88
CA PRO A 115 -6.31 -12.80 24.08
C PRO A 115 -5.76 -13.33 25.41
N GLU A 116 -5.28 -14.58 25.43
CA GLU A 116 -4.63 -15.20 26.59
C GLU A 116 -3.38 -14.43 27.02
N LEU A 117 -2.65 -13.86 26.06
CA LEU A 117 -1.49 -13.01 26.35
C LEU A 117 -1.90 -11.70 27.02
N GLY A 118 -3.08 -11.17 26.68
CA GLY A 118 -3.67 -10.01 27.35
C GLY A 118 -4.02 -10.30 28.81
N ARG A 119 -4.52 -11.50 29.10
CA ARG A 119 -4.78 -11.95 30.48
C ARG A 119 -3.47 -12.04 31.27
N LEU A 120 -2.44 -12.66 30.70
CA LEU A 120 -1.11 -12.73 31.31
C LEU A 120 -0.54 -11.34 31.65
N PHE A 121 -0.70 -10.38 30.74
CA PHE A 121 -0.23 -9.01 30.95
C PHE A 121 -1.08 -8.26 31.98
N THR A 122 -2.37 -8.57 32.10
CA THR A 122 -3.23 -8.00 33.14
C THR A 122 -2.82 -8.52 34.53
N GLU A 123 -2.56 -9.81 34.64
CA GLU A 123 -2.23 -10.48 35.90
C GLU A 123 -0.81 -10.14 36.39
N HIS A 124 0.17 -10.10 35.50
CA HIS A 124 1.58 -9.98 35.86
C HIS A 124 2.26 -8.70 35.34
N LYS A 125 1.54 -7.83 34.63
CA LYS A 125 1.98 -6.48 34.23
C LYS A 125 3.37 -6.45 33.57
N GLY A 126 4.27 -5.60 34.09
CA GLY A 126 5.61 -5.39 33.53
C GLY A 126 6.47 -6.65 33.48
N ASP A 127 6.32 -7.56 34.45
CA ASP A 127 7.09 -8.80 34.48
C ASP A 127 6.74 -9.73 33.31
N ALA A 128 5.45 -9.81 32.94
CA ALA A 128 5.04 -10.56 31.78
C ALA A 128 5.59 -9.94 30.48
N ILE A 129 5.52 -8.61 30.35
CA ILE A 129 6.07 -7.90 29.19
C ILE A 129 7.55 -8.22 29.05
N LEU A 130 8.34 -8.01 30.11
CA LEU A 130 9.78 -8.26 30.09
C LEU A 130 10.10 -9.71 29.70
N ARG A 131 9.46 -10.69 30.35
CA ARG A 131 9.69 -12.11 30.06
C ARG A 131 9.34 -12.47 28.62
N THR A 132 8.23 -11.94 28.10
CA THR A 132 7.83 -12.23 26.73
C THR A 132 8.77 -11.57 25.71
N LEU A 133 9.17 -10.32 25.92
CA LEU A 133 10.14 -9.65 25.03
C LEU A 133 11.52 -10.33 25.08
N SER A 134 11.98 -10.75 26.27
CA SER A 134 13.20 -11.56 26.39
C SER A 134 13.11 -12.90 25.66
N LEU A 135 11.94 -13.56 25.72
CA LEU A 135 11.68 -14.78 24.96
C LEU A 135 11.78 -14.52 23.45
N LEU A 136 11.20 -13.43 22.96
CA LEU A 136 11.30 -13.03 21.55
C LEU A 136 12.75 -12.81 21.09
N ASN A 137 13.62 -12.34 21.99
CA ASN A 137 15.06 -12.19 21.75
C ASN A 137 15.91 -13.44 22.02
N THR A 138 15.27 -14.61 22.24
CA THR A 138 15.97 -15.88 22.48
C THR A 138 15.74 -16.87 21.32
N PRO A 139 16.57 -16.87 20.26
CA PRO A 139 16.35 -17.68 19.06
C PRO A 139 16.21 -19.18 19.31
N LYS A 140 16.92 -19.73 20.31
CA LYS A 140 16.87 -21.15 20.67
C LYS A 140 15.49 -21.62 21.17
N ARG A 141 14.65 -20.69 21.62
CA ARG A 141 13.32 -20.99 22.18
C ARG A 141 12.18 -20.68 21.20
N LEU A 142 12.50 -20.17 20.01
CA LEU A 142 11.50 -19.86 18.98
C LEU A 142 11.55 -20.83 17.82
N LYS A 143 10.37 -21.20 17.32
CA LYS A 143 10.22 -21.86 16.02
C LYS A 143 10.39 -20.85 14.89
N PHE A 144 9.80 -19.66 15.06
CA PHE A 144 10.01 -18.55 14.14
C PHE A 144 9.70 -17.20 14.82
N LEU A 145 10.24 -16.13 14.24
CA LEU A 145 9.86 -14.76 14.54
C LEU A 145 9.86 -13.93 13.26
N LEU A 146 8.72 -13.31 12.95
CA LEU A 146 8.51 -12.44 11.82
C LEU A 146 8.32 -11.00 12.28
N ILE A 147 9.06 -10.07 11.68
CA ILE A 147 8.80 -8.63 11.82
C ILE A 147 8.20 -8.13 10.52
N LEU A 148 6.93 -7.74 10.58
CA LEU A 148 6.21 -7.16 9.46
C LEU A 148 6.30 -5.64 9.54
N LYS A 149 6.75 -5.04 8.45
CA LYS A 149 6.94 -3.61 8.27
C LYS A 149 5.98 -3.05 7.21
N PRO A 150 5.82 -1.71 7.16
CA PRO A 150 4.99 -1.03 6.18
C PRO A 150 5.52 -1.25 4.76
N LYS A 151 4.61 -1.51 3.82
CA LYS A 151 4.95 -1.62 2.39
C LYS A 151 4.48 -0.38 1.65
N GLY A 152 5.37 0.59 1.47
CA GLY A 152 5.06 1.86 0.81
C GLY A 152 3.99 2.66 1.56
N LEU A 153 3.10 3.30 0.82
CA LEU A 153 1.98 4.07 1.39
C LEU A 153 0.86 3.15 1.88
N SER A 154 0.05 3.66 2.81
CA SER A 154 -1.16 2.97 3.23
C SER A 154 -2.20 2.95 2.10
N LEU A 155 -3.13 1.99 2.14
CA LEU A 155 -4.20 1.89 1.14
C LEU A 155 -5.06 3.16 1.06
N VAL A 156 -5.28 3.83 2.20
CA VAL A 156 -6.06 5.07 2.25
C VAL A 156 -5.29 6.20 1.57
N GLU A 157 -3.99 6.31 1.82
CA GLU A 157 -3.12 7.28 1.14
C GLU A 157 -3.02 7.00 -0.37
N GLU A 158 -2.91 5.73 -0.77
CA GLU A 158 -2.93 5.34 -2.19
C GLU A 158 -4.26 5.71 -2.87
N GLN A 159 -5.40 5.49 -2.21
CA GLN A 159 -6.71 5.88 -2.72
C GLN A 159 -6.85 7.41 -2.83
N GLN A 160 -6.33 8.16 -1.86
CA GLN A 160 -6.32 9.63 -1.89
C GLN A 160 -5.48 10.18 -3.05
N LEU A 161 -4.35 9.54 -3.36
CA LEU A 161 -3.53 9.89 -4.54
C LEU A 161 -4.23 9.56 -5.86
N ILE A 162 -5.02 8.47 -5.90
CA ILE A 162 -5.79 8.07 -7.08
C ILE A 162 -7.00 8.99 -7.30
N THR A 163 -7.56 9.57 -6.23
CA THR A 163 -8.51 10.69 -6.32
C THR A 163 -7.78 11.98 -6.73
N LEU A 164 -7.18 11.97 -7.91
CA LEU A 164 -6.82 13.18 -8.66
C LEU A 164 -8.05 14.09 -8.71
N ASN A 165 -7.84 15.35 -8.34
CA ASN A 165 -8.88 16.35 -8.17
C ASN A 165 -9.69 16.51 -9.46
N LYS A 166 -10.97 16.91 -9.35
CA LYS A 166 -11.70 17.49 -10.50
C LYS A 166 -10.89 18.63 -11.16
N ASN A 167 -10.05 19.33 -10.41
CA ASN A 167 -9.11 20.34 -10.90
C ASN A 167 -7.88 19.74 -11.63
N ASP A 168 -7.50 18.48 -11.38
CA ASP A 168 -6.48 17.79 -12.19
C ASP A 168 -7.09 17.31 -13.53
N PHE A 169 -8.42 17.13 -13.60
CA PHE A 169 -9.14 17.03 -14.88
C PHE A 169 -9.12 18.36 -15.67
N GLU A 170 -9.09 19.52 -15.01
CA GLU A 170 -8.88 20.81 -15.70
C GLU A 170 -7.46 20.91 -16.28
N LYS A 171 -6.46 20.25 -15.70
CA LYS A 171 -5.14 20.08 -16.34
C LYS A 171 -5.17 19.12 -17.53
N ILE A 172 -6.18 18.26 -17.68
CA ILE A 172 -6.38 17.46 -18.90
C ILE A 172 -6.89 18.35 -20.05
N ASP A 173 -7.51 19.51 -19.78
CA ASP A 173 -7.75 20.52 -20.83
C ASP A 173 -6.44 21.14 -21.37
N PHE A 174 -5.34 21.12 -20.60
CA PHE A 174 -4.00 21.39 -21.15
C PHE A 174 -3.55 20.32 -22.15
N VAL A 175 -3.98 19.05 -22.00
CA VAL A 175 -3.74 18.02 -23.04
C VAL A 175 -4.55 18.31 -24.31
N LYS A 176 -5.69 19.01 -24.23
CA LYS A 176 -6.37 19.54 -25.44
C LYS A 176 -5.57 20.67 -26.10
N SER A 177 -4.82 21.49 -25.36
CA SER A 177 -3.92 22.47 -25.99
C SER A 177 -2.73 21.80 -26.68
N LEU A 178 -2.25 20.66 -26.14
CA LEU A 178 -1.22 19.83 -26.78
C LEU A 178 -1.71 19.12 -28.07
N LYS A 179 -3.02 18.85 -28.22
CA LYS A 179 -3.58 18.39 -29.51
C LYS A 179 -3.46 19.43 -30.62
N ASN A 180 -3.36 20.70 -30.24
CA ASN A 180 -3.17 21.84 -31.13
C ASN A 180 -1.69 22.25 -31.27
N MET A 181 -0.75 21.43 -30.77
CA MET A 181 0.66 21.68 -30.98
C MET A 181 1.11 20.96 -32.25
N PRO A 182 1.73 21.64 -33.23
CA PRO A 182 2.33 20.97 -34.37
C PRO A 182 3.46 20.05 -33.88
N ASN A 183 3.67 18.93 -34.56
CA ASN A 183 4.80 18.06 -34.28
C ASN A 183 6.14 18.79 -34.58
N ILE A 184 7.26 18.14 -34.27
CA ILE A 184 8.64 18.65 -34.55
C ILE A 184 8.90 19.03 -36.02
N GLN A 185 8.00 18.70 -36.95
CA GLN A 185 8.05 19.07 -38.37
C GLN A 185 7.04 20.18 -38.75
N GLY A 186 6.39 20.82 -37.78
CA GLY A 186 5.42 21.89 -38.02
C GLY A 186 4.04 21.41 -38.47
N GLN A 187 3.77 20.10 -38.46
CA GLN A 187 2.52 19.53 -38.94
C GLN A 187 1.53 19.30 -37.81
N TRP A 188 0.30 19.80 -37.97
CA TRP A 188 -0.81 19.54 -37.07
C TRP A 188 -1.21 18.06 -37.16
N PHE A 189 -1.45 17.41 -36.02
CA PHE A 189 -1.94 16.04 -35.98
C PHE A 189 -3.18 15.90 -36.87
N PHE A 190 -3.08 15.09 -37.94
CA PHE A 190 -4.14 15.01 -38.96
C PHE A 190 -5.49 14.69 -38.31
N PRO A 191 -6.51 15.57 -38.45
CA PRO A 191 -7.83 15.36 -37.87
C PRO A 191 -8.56 14.27 -38.64
N HIS A 192 -8.25 12.99 -38.39
CA HIS A 192 -8.98 11.82 -38.90
C HIS A 192 -9.50 11.99 -40.35
N ASN A 193 -8.66 12.49 -41.26
CA ASN A 193 -9.08 12.64 -42.64
C ASN A 193 -9.36 11.25 -43.20
N PRO A 194 -10.55 10.99 -43.77
CA PRO A 194 -10.90 9.68 -44.25
C PRO A 194 -9.92 9.27 -45.35
N MET A 195 -9.38 8.05 -45.24
CA MET A 195 -8.47 7.50 -46.24
C MET A 195 -9.27 6.95 -47.41
N CYS A 196 -8.71 7.05 -48.61
CA CYS A 196 -9.30 6.45 -49.80
C CYS A 196 -9.30 4.92 -49.66
N PRO A 197 -10.45 4.24 -49.79
CA PRO A 197 -10.50 2.78 -49.69
C PRO A 197 -9.78 2.07 -50.85
N VAL A 198 -9.52 2.78 -51.96
CA VAL A 198 -8.90 2.23 -53.16
C VAL A 198 -7.37 2.29 -53.09
N CYS A 199 -6.80 3.49 -52.92
CA CYS A 199 -5.34 3.68 -52.95
C CYS A 199 -4.71 4.01 -51.59
N LYS A 200 -5.52 4.07 -50.51
CA LYS A 200 -5.10 4.50 -49.17
C LYS A 200 -4.51 5.93 -49.09
N GLY A 201 -4.62 6.73 -50.16
CA GLY A 201 -4.27 8.16 -50.12
C GLY A 201 -5.28 8.96 -49.29
N LEU A 202 -4.85 10.09 -48.74
CA LEU A 202 -5.72 11.01 -47.99
C LEU A 202 -6.82 11.57 -48.91
N LEU A 203 -8.08 11.49 -48.48
CA LEU A 203 -9.17 12.19 -49.17
C LEU A 203 -9.14 13.67 -48.81
N VAL A 204 -9.34 14.52 -49.80
CA VAL A 204 -9.43 15.97 -49.64
C VAL A 204 -10.90 16.37 -49.75
N GLU A 205 -11.38 17.21 -48.84
CA GLU A 205 -12.73 17.77 -48.91
C GLU A 205 -12.78 18.81 -50.03
N ASN A 206 -13.72 18.66 -50.96
CA ASN A 206 -13.97 19.62 -52.01
C ASN A 206 -15.36 20.21 -51.78
N MET A 207 -15.44 21.52 -51.57
CA MET A 207 -16.72 22.22 -51.41
C MET A 207 -17.28 22.58 -52.78
N ASP A 208 -18.24 21.81 -53.27
CA ASP A 208 -19.07 22.24 -54.39
C ASP A 208 -20.09 23.27 -53.89
N TYR A 209 -19.76 24.55 -54.05
CA TYR A 209 -20.57 25.70 -53.62
C TYR A 209 -22.01 25.72 -54.16
N VAL A 210 -22.31 24.93 -55.19
CA VAL A 210 -23.60 24.97 -55.91
C VAL A 210 -24.69 24.10 -55.25
N LYS A 211 -24.34 23.12 -54.40
CA LYS A 211 -25.36 22.18 -53.86
C LYS A 211 -25.29 21.88 -52.36
N GLY A 212 -24.36 22.47 -51.61
CA GLY A 212 -24.33 22.33 -50.14
C GLY A 212 -23.99 20.94 -49.61
N TYR A 213 -23.60 19.98 -50.47
CA TYR A 213 -23.14 18.64 -50.06
C TYR A 213 -21.62 18.61 -49.95
N LYS A 214 -21.12 17.99 -48.87
CA LYS A 214 -19.68 17.79 -48.64
C LYS A 214 -19.21 16.58 -49.44
N LYS A 215 -18.29 16.78 -50.37
CA LYS A 215 -17.75 15.72 -51.22
C LYS A 215 -16.27 15.52 -50.89
N PHE A 216 -15.89 14.28 -50.59
CA PHE A 216 -14.49 13.90 -50.39
C PHE A 216 -13.97 13.26 -51.67
N VAL A 217 -12.86 13.78 -52.21
CA VAL A 217 -12.25 13.27 -53.45
C VAL A 217 -10.80 12.85 -53.17
N CYS A 218 -10.40 11.70 -53.72
CA CYS A 218 -9.02 11.26 -53.67
C CYS A 218 -8.23 11.89 -54.83
N PRO A 219 -7.19 12.70 -54.56
CA PRO A 219 -6.39 13.31 -55.64
C PRO A 219 -5.53 12.30 -56.40
N GLN A 220 -5.28 11.11 -55.81
CA GLN A 220 -4.39 10.11 -56.40
C GLN A 220 -5.10 9.13 -57.34
N CYS A 221 -6.38 8.84 -57.12
CA CYS A 221 -7.12 7.86 -57.93
C CYS A 221 -8.52 8.33 -58.36
N GLY A 222 -8.93 9.54 -58.00
CA GLY A 222 -10.23 10.10 -58.37
C GLY A 222 -11.42 9.52 -57.61
N TYR A 223 -11.22 8.66 -56.60
CA TYR A 223 -12.32 8.10 -55.81
C TYR A 223 -13.12 9.20 -55.09
N GLU A 224 -14.45 9.11 -55.14
CA GLU A 224 -15.35 10.11 -54.56
C GLU A 224 -16.30 9.50 -53.52
N ARG A 225 -16.39 10.12 -52.34
CA ARG A 225 -17.36 9.78 -51.30
C ARG A 225 -18.25 10.98 -51.01
N LYS A 226 -19.55 10.84 -51.26
CA LYS A 226 -20.56 11.86 -50.93
C LYS A 226 -21.03 11.67 -49.48
N LYS A 227 -21.18 12.75 -48.73
CA LYS A 227 -21.75 12.77 -47.38
C LYS A 227 -22.96 13.68 -47.33
#